data_AF-A0A2V2RPH2-F1
#
_entry.id   AF-A0A2V2RPH2-F1
#
_cell.length_a   1.000
_cell.length_b   1.000
_cell.length_c   1.000
_cell.angle_alpha   90.00
_cell.angle_beta   90.00
_cell.angle_gamma   90.00
#
_symmetry.space_group_name_H-M   'P 1'
#
loop_
_entity.id
_entity.type
_entity.pdbx_description
1 polymer ?
#
loop_
_entity_poly.entity_id
_entity_poly.type
_entity_poly.pdbx_seq_one_letter_code
_entity_poly.pdbx_strand_id
1 'polypeptide(L)'
;MFMRLKICITSIPLLFTLLCPAGWCLNAARQYWVGFISTVGSFPAVILMKIDSSGEIIQSPRIAFVRTHQLTSLALANAEGLTDLNVYFMDGHFNREKRTERLFVAKVPKATGKAISFRATNIHVTNYLHLQVTQKRTDNFIALSNFNFAMMQGRLYAYGTKSDGLPDNSSWLLTEHSLGSGLGGESCLNCAGSVSSDGRYAVFVDLEPGSGSLIYSQKLGVKGMPLGPANFIDNTHGRGGATNYEDVSGILHGEKRMIVYDSFPGGPGGSGPARIFLQAIDSATGEKMGHKIVLQTDVQEAEIEGLAIDPFGQFLIYAQNSGSCGLCFQPLDQRGNALGRPRALSLLQAIRPDILLDLN
;
A
#
# COMPACT_ATOMS: atom_id res chain seq x y z
N MET A 1 72.02 -31.53 -38.63
CA MET A 1 70.70 -31.99 -39.10
C MET A 1 69.77 -31.99 -37.89
N PHE A 2 69.07 -30.88 -37.63
CA PHE A 2 68.20 -30.69 -36.46
C PHE A 2 66.75 -30.64 -36.94
N MET A 3 65.95 -31.60 -36.49
CA MET A 3 64.52 -31.67 -36.78
C MET A 3 63.78 -30.93 -35.65
N ARG A 4 63.12 -29.80 -35.98
CA ARG A 4 62.28 -29.03 -35.07
C ARG A 4 60.85 -29.55 -35.14
N LEU A 5 60.34 -30.12 -34.06
CA LEU A 5 58.92 -30.44 -33.87
C LEU A 5 58.19 -29.17 -33.41
N LYS A 6 57.30 -28.62 -34.24
CA LYS A 6 56.35 -27.57 -33.85
C LYS A 6 55.07 -28.24 -33.35
N ILE A 7 54.79 -28.15 -32.05
CA ILE A 7 53.47 -28.47 -31.50
C ILE A 7 52.69 -27.15 -31.43
N CYS A 8 51.58 -27.09 -32.17
CA CYS A 8 50.64 -25.99 -32.16
C CYS A 8 49.54 -26.32 -31.14
N ILE A 9 49.54 -25.64 -29.99
CA ILE A 9 48.45 -25.75 -29.00
C ILE A 9 47.46 -24.63 -29.31
N THR A 10 46.38 -24.97 -30.01
CA THR A 10 45.21 -24.12 -30.14
C THR A 10 44.50 -24.05 -28.79
N SER A 11 44.48 -22.85 -28.22
CA SER A 11 43.75 -22.48 -27.02
C SER A 11 42.25 -22.75 -27.15
N ILE A 12 41.76 -23.73 -26.38
CA ILE A 12 40.33 -23.94 -26.11
C ILE A 12 39.93 -22.95 -25.01
N PRO A 13 38.94 -22.07 -25.19
CA PRO A 13 38.37 -21.32 -24.08
C PRO A 13 37.66 -22.33 -23.18
N LEU A 14 38.22 -22.53 -21.98
CA LEU A 14 37.64 -23.36 -20.94
C LEU A 14 36.25 -22.82 -20.59
N LEU A 15 35.27 -23.63 -20.97
CA LEU A 15 33.85 -23.51 -20.68
C LEU A 15 33.63 -23.61 -19.16
N PHE A 16 33.85 -22.50 -18.44
CA PHE A 16 33.31 -22.31 -17.09
C PHE A 16 31.81 -21.99 -17.17
N THR A 17 31.03 -22.89 -17.79
CA THR A 17 29.60 -23.00 -17.49
C THR A 17 29.48 -23.59 -16.11
N LEU A 18 29.55 -22.70 -15.13
CA LEU A 18 29.16 -22.90 -13.76
C LEU A 18 27.83 -23.66 -13.72
N LEU A 19 27.88 -24.83 -13.09
CA LEU A 19 26.75 -25.50 -12.46
C LEU A 19 26.23 -24.59 -11.33
N CYS A 20 25.61 -23.47 -11.68
CA CYS A 20 24.63 -22.88 -10.80
C CYS A 20 23.34 -23.66 -11.11
N PRO A 21 22.86 -24.56 -10.24
CA PRO A 21 21.57 -25.19 -10.46
C PRO A 21 20.54 -24.07 -10.70
N ALA A 22 19.72 -24.23 -11.73
CA ALA A 22 18.86 -23.20 -12.33
C ALA A 22 17.79 -22.59 -11.39
N GLY A 23 17.92 -22.71 -10.07
CA GLY A 23 17.07 -22.08 -9.06
C GLY A 23 17.81 -21.25 -8.01
N TRP A 24 19.14 -21.08 -8.10
CA TRP A 24 19.94 -20.36 -7.07
C TRP A 24 20.82 -19.24 -7.64
N CYS A 25 20.54 -18.76 -8.86
CA CYS A 25 21.04 -17.45 -9.26
C CYS A 25 20.51 -16.44 -8.25
N LEU A 26 21.42 -15.81 -7.50
CA LEU A 26 21.21 -14.71 -6.56
C LEU A 26 20.08 -13.82 -7.08
N ASN A 27 18.87 -14.02 -6.56
CA ASN A 27 17.84 -13.01 -6.66
C ASN A 27 18.44 -11.82 -5.93
N ALA A 28 18.96 -10.84 -6.69
CA ALA A 28 19.34 -9.56 -6.12
C ALA A 28 18.17 -9.15 -5.22
N ALA A 29 18.47 -8.91 -3.93
CA ALA A 29 17.44 -8.64 -2.95
C ALA A 29 16.58 -7.50 -3.50
N ARG A 30 15.28 -7.78 -3.68
CA ARG A 30 14.35 -6.78 -4.21
C ARG A 30 14.42 -5.57 -3.29
N GLN A 31 14.46 -4.39 -3.88
CA GLN A 31 14.54 -3.16 -3.13
C GLN A 31 13.21 -2.43 -3.19
N TYR A 32 12.87 -1.76 -2.12
CA TYR A 32 11.57 -1.12 -1.93
C TYR A 32 11.78 0.30 -1.43
N TRP A 33 11.03 1.23 -2.01
CA TRP A 33 10.81 2.52 -1.40
C TRP A 33 9.71 2.39 -0.38
N VAL A 34 9.96 2.90 0.82
CA VAL A 34 8.96 3.01 1.88
C VAL A 34 8.76 4.48 2.16
N GLY A 35 7.52 4.93 2.05
CA GLY A 35 7.11 6.29 2.37
C GLY A 35 6.21 6.28 3.60
N PHE A 36 6.35 7.27 4.45
CA PHE A 36 5.45 7.46 5.59
C PHE A 36 5.36 8.93 5.96
N ILE A 37 4.28 9.30 6.63
CA ILE A 37 4.11 10.64 7.22
C ILE A 37 4.60 10.57 8.67
N SER A 38 5.31 11.60 9.11
CA SER A 38 5.77 11.79 10.50
C SER A 38 5.73 13.27 10.84
N THR A 39 5.98 13.62 12.11
CA THR A 39 6.21 15.02 12.52
C THR A 39 7.71 15.34 12.56
N VAL A 40 8.07 16.55 12.13
CA VAL A 40 9.41 17.13 12.27
C VAL A 40 9.24 18.49 12.94
N GLY A 41 9.53 18.56 14.23
CA GLY A 41 9.07 19.66 15.07
C GLY A 41 7.54 19.65 15.15
N SER A 42 6.90 20.78 14.87
CA SER A 42 5.43 20.91 14.86
C SER A 42 4.79 20.68 13.49
N PHE A 43 5.57 20.29 12.47
CA PHE A 43 5.11 20.22 11.10
C PHE A 43 5.09 18.78 10.59
N PRO A 44 4.02 18.35 9.89
CA PRO A 44 4.03 17.07 9.19
C PRO A 44 5.03 17.07 8.05
N ALA A 45 5.68 15.93 7.87
CA ALA A 45 6.69 15.68 6.86
C ALA A 45 6.43 14.34 6.18
N VAL A 46 6.71 14.28 4.88
CA VAL A 46 6.83 12.99 4.19
C VAL A 46 8.28 12.56 4.28
N ILE A 47 8.48 11.35 4.78
CA ILE A 47 9.78 10.71 4.92
C ILE A 47 9.84 9.51 3.98
N LEU A 48 10.97 9.38 3.29
CA LEU A 48 11.24 8.26 2.39
C LEU A 48 12.47 7.51 2.89
N MET A 49 12.42 6.18 2.81
CA MET A 49 13.55 5.29 3.03
C MET A 49 13.57 4.19 1.98
N LYS A 50 14.69 3.47 1.91
CA LYS A 50 14.81 2.30 1.04
C LYS A 50 15.18 1.08 1.87
N ILE A 51 14.45 -0.01 1.67
CA ILE A 51 14.72 -1.30 2.30
C ILE A 51 14.90 -2.39 1.26
N ASP A 52 15.49 -3.52 1.64
CA ASP A 52 15.43 -4.75 0.86
C ASP A 52 14.24 -5.64 1.28
N SER A 53 14.04 -6.77 0.59
CA SER A 53 13.01 -7.76 0.93
C SER A 53 13.19 -8.42 2.31
N SER A 54 14.40 -8.33 2.89
CA SER A 54 14.65 -8.81 4.24
C SER A 54 14.33 -7.75 5.29
N GLY A 55 14.03 -6.51 4.90
CA GLY A 55 13.80 -5.35 5.78
C GLY A 55 15.08 -4.67 6.24
N GLU A 56 16.22 -4.94 5.62
CA GLU A 56 17.47 -4.19 5.84
C GLU A 56 17.35 -2.80 5.21
N ILE A 57 17.76 -1.76 5.96
CA ILE A 57 17.73 -0.38 5.50
C ILE A 57 18.91 -0.13 4.55
N ILE A 58 18.63 -0.08 3.25
CA ILE A 58 19.60 0.26 2.20
C ILE A 58 19.85 1.78 2.18
N GLN A 59 18.79 2.57 2.39
CA GLN A 59 18.87 4.03 2.47
C GLN A 59 18.10 4.50 3.68
N SER A 60 18.82 5.15 4.61
CA SER A 60 18.23 5.69 5.85
C SER A 60 17.08 6.66 5.55
N PRO A 61 16.11 6.78 6.48
CA PRO A 61 15.01 7.73 6.35
C PRO A 61 15.48 9.16 6.08
N ARG A 62 14.87 9.80 5.08
CA ARG A 62 15.13 11.20 4.69
C ARG A 62 13.82 11.94 4.52
N ILE A 63 13.77 13.17 5.01
CA ILE A 63 12.65 14.08 4.77
C ILE A 63 12.64 14.43 3.28
N ALA A 64 11.60 14.00 2.58
CA ALA A 64 11.36 14.38 1.20
C ALA A 64 10.89 15.84 1.12
N PHE A 65 9.98 16.22 2.02
CA PHE A 65 9.50 17.59 2.21
C PHE A 65 8.71 17.73 3.52
N VAL A 66 8.52 18.98 3.96
CA VAL A 66 7.73 19.38 5.14
C VAL A 66 6.55 20.24 4.68
N ARG A 67 5.41 20.17 5.39
CA ARG A 67 4.22 20.97 5.11
C ARG A 67 3.76 21.71 6.37
N THR A 68 3.16 22.88 6.17
CA THR A 68 2.55 23.67 7.25
C THR A 68 1.18 23.16 7.66
N HIS A 69 0.55 22.33 6.84
CA HIS A 69 -0.79 21.81 7.04
C HIS A 69 -0.74 20.30 7.22
N GLN A 70 -1.77 19.76 7.89
CA GLN A 70 -1.89 18.33 8.15
C GLN A 70 -1.81 17.51 6.86
N LEU A 71 -1.03 16.43 6.88
CA LEU A 71 -1.00 15.42 5.83
C LEU A 71 -1.84 14.24 6.29
N THR A 72 -2.74 13.78 5.43
CA THR A 72 -3.77 12.82 5.85
C THR A 72 -3.71 11.49 5.11
N SER A 73 -3.06 11.47 3.94
CA SER A 73 -2.85 10.27 3.14
C SER A 73 -1.56 10.37 2.34
N LEU A 74 -1.02 9.21 1.98
CA LEU A 74 0.23 9.07 1.24
C LEU A 74 0.10 7.86 0.30
N ALA A 75 0.56 8.02 -0.95
CA ALA A 75 0.78 6.91 -1.86
C ALA A 75 2.01 7.16 -2.73
N LEU A 76 2.69 6.08 -3.14
CA LEU A 76 3.90 6.07 -3.92
C LEU A 76 3.66 5.38 -5.27
N ALA A 77 4.15 5.99 -6.34
CA ALA A 77 4.24 5.34 -7.65
C ALA A 77 5.56 5.70 -8.34
N ASN A 78 5.99 4.84 -9.26
CA ASN A 78 7.09 5.19 -10.15
C ASN A 78 6.62 6.28 -11.13
N ALA A 79 7.43 7.32 -11.34
CA ALA A 79 7.20 8.28 -12.40
C ALA A 79 7.56 7.69 -13.78
N GLU A 80 7.07 8.32 -14.85
CA GLU A 80 7.50 8.03 -16.21
C GLU A 80 9.04 8.10 -16.32
N GLY A 81 9.66 7.06 -16.87
CA GLY A 81 11.12 6.95 -16.96
C GLY A 81 11.83 6.35 -15.74
N LEU A 82 11.11 5.98 -14.68
CA LEU A 82 11.57 5.23 -13.49
C LEU A 82 12.69 5.87 -12.65
N THR A 83 13.27 7.00 -13.04
CA THR A 83 14.32 7.69 -12.26
C THR A 83 13.79 8.44 -11.05
N ASP A 84 12.50 8.76 -11.07
CA ASP A 84 11.82 9.57 -10.06
C ASP A 84 10.62 8.81 -9.47
N LEU A 85 10.22 9.23 -8.28
CA LEU A 85 8.99 8.83 -7.61
C LEU A 85 7.94 9.93 -7.78
N ASN A 86 6.71 9.52 -8.03
CA ASN A 86 5.54 10.35 -7.77
C ASN A 86 5.06 10.03 -6.36
N VAL A 87 5.05 11.04 -5.50
CA VAL A 87 4.55 10.95 -4.12
C VAL A 87 3.24 11.72 -4.05
N TYR A 88 2.15 10.98 -3.91
CA TYR A 88 0.80 11.49 -3.83
C TYR A 88 0.43 11.75 -2.37
N PHE A 89 -0.22 12.87 -2.09
CA PHE A 89 -0.72 13.16 -0.75
C PHE A 89 -1.90 14.13 -0.80
N MET A 90 -2.75 14.09 0.21
CA MET A 90 -3.81 15.07 0.41
C MET A 90 -3.49 16.01 1.56
N ASP A 91 -3.78 17.30 1.34
CA ASP A 91 -3.65 18.35 2.35
C ASP A 91 -4.95 18.39 3.16
N GLY A 92 -4.87 18.31 4.48
CA GLY A 92 -6.01 18.16 5.39
C GLY A 92 -6.86 19.41 5.59
N HIS A 93 -6.92 20.32 4.62
CA HIS A 93 -7.82 21.48 4.64
C HIS A 93 -9.22 21.07 4.15
N PHE A 94 -9.84 20.14 4.87
CA PHE A 94 -11.17 19.64 4.51
C PHE A 94 -12.20 20.74 4.65
N ASN A 95 -12.54 21.36 3.51
CA ASN A 95 -13.65 22.27 3.46
C ASN A 95 -14.95 21.45 3.51
N ARG A 96 -15.49 21.25 4.71
CA ARG A 96 -16.72 20.47 4.95
C ARG A 96 -17.91 20.92 4.09
N GLU A 97 -18.02 22.23 3.85
CA GLU A 97 -19.12 22.80 3.06
C GLU A 97 -18.99 22.47 1.58
N LYS A 98 -17.76 22.52 1.04
CA LYS A 98 -17.50 22.28 -0.38
C LYS A 98 -17.19 20.81 -0.69
N ARG A 99 -16.85 20.01 0.32
CA ARG A 99 -16.32 18.63 0.22
C ARG A 99 -15.22 18.51 -0.85
N THR A 100 -14.40 19.55 -0.95
CA THR A 100 -13.27 19.63 -1.88
C THR A 100 -11.99 19.53 -1.09
N GLU A 101 -11.09 18.68 -1.55
CA GLU A 101 -9.71 18.60 -1.09
C GLU A 101 -8.74 18.90 -2.22
N ARG A 102 -7.48 19.09 -1.86
CA ARG A 102 -6.39 19.20 -2.82
C ARG A 102 -5.54 17.93 -2.80
N LEU A 103 -5.53 17.24 -3.94
CA LEU A 103 -4.55 16.22 -4.21
C LEU A 103 -3.27 16.87 -4.72
N PHE A 104 -2.16 16.54 -4.10
CA PHE A 104 -0.83 16.94 -4.52
C PHE A 104 -0.07 15.74 -5.09
N VAL A 105 0.80 16.02 -6.04
CA VAL A 105 1.82 15.08 -6.52
C VAL A 105 3.16 15.79 -6.42
N ALA A 106 4.04 15.26 -5.56
CA ALA A 106 5.43 15.67 -5.49
C ALA A 106 6.27 14.75 -6.37
N LYS A 107 7.13 15.36 -7.19
CA LYS A 107 8.15 14.62 -7.95
C LYS A 107 9.43 14.55 -7.11
N VAL A 108 9.91 13.34 -6.84
CA VAL A 108 11.06 13.08 -5.97
C VAL A 108 12.09 12.23 -6.71
N PRO A 109 13.26 12.78 -7.11
CA PRO A 109 14.30 11.98 -7.72
C PRO A 109 14.81 10.91 -6.75
N LYS A 110 14.88 9.66 -7.21
CA LYS A 110 15.31 8.52 -6.39
C LYS A 110 16.72 8.71 -5.83
N ALA A 111 17.60 9.36 -6.61
CA ALA A 111 18.99 9.63 -6.21
C ALA A 111 19.09 10.58 -5.01
N THR A 112 18.18 11.55 -4.88
CA THR A 112 18.25 12.56 -3.82
C THR A 112 17.30 12.25 -2.67
N GLY A 113 16.15 11.65 -2.96
CA GLY A 113 15.05 11.46 -2.01
C GLY A 113 14.39 12.76 -1.57
N LYS A 114 14.59 13.87 -2.30
CA LYS A 114 14.03 15.21 -1.98
C LYS A 114 13.08 15.68 -3.07
N ALA A 115 11.93 16.26 -2.70
CA ALA A 115 11.00 16.78 -3.68
C ALA A 115 11.59 17.97 -4.45
N ILE A 116 11.46 17.95 -5.78
CA ILE A 116 11.94 19.02 -6.66
C ILE A 116 10.80 19.85 -7.28
N SER A 117 9.58 19.32 -7.30
CA SER A 117 8.41 20.02 -7.82
C SER A 117 7.13 19.47 -7.21
N PHE A 118 6.12 20.32 -7.09
CA PHE A 118 4.78 19.96 -6.66
C PHE A 118 3.77 20.36 -7.73
N ARG A 119 2.79 19.48 -7.96
CA ARG A 119 1.59 19.77 -8.73
C ARG A 119 0.38 19.52 -7.85
N ALA A 120 -0.74 20.18 -8.14
CA ALA A 120 -1.96 20.01 -7.37
C ALA A 120 -3.19 20.10 -8.27
N THR A 121 -4.25 19.40 -7.88
CA THR A 121 -5.59 19.57 -8.43
C THR A 121 -6.61 19.49 -7.30
N ASN A 122 -7.74 20.19 -7.47
CA ASN A 122 -8.87 20.02 -6.56
C ASN A 122 -9.59 18.71 -6.92
N ILE A 123 -10.03 17.98 -5.91
CA ILE A 123 -10.81 16.76 -6.04
C ILE A 123 -11.98 16.78 -5.05
N HIS A 124 -13.07 16.12 -5.41
CA HIS A 124 -14.17 15.86 -4.49
C HIS A 124 -13.92 14.53 -3.82
N VAL A 125 -13.92 14.53 -2.48
CA VAL A 125 -13.70 13.32 -1.68
C VAL A 125 -14.66 13.27 -0.50
N THR A 126 -15.05 12.06 -0.12
CA THR A 126 -15.72 11.80 1.16
C THR A 126 -14.75 11.60 2.30
N ASN A 127 -13.61 11.03 1.97
CA ASN A 127 -12.66 10.54 2.93
C ASN A 127 -11.27 10.83 2.41
N TYR A 128 -10.63 11.80 3.04
CA TYR A 128 -9.29 12.24 2.66
C TYR A 128 -8.19 11.28 3.15
N LEU A 129 -8.55 10.19 3.82
CA LEU A 129 -7.59 9.15 4.23
C LEU A 129 -7.41 8.10 3.14
N HIS A 130 -8.36 8.00 2.21
CA HIS A 130 -8.35 7.00 1.14
C HIS A 130 -7.75 7.56 -0.14
N LEU A 131 -6.44 7.40 -0.27
CA LEU A 131 -5.67 7.65 -1.48
C LEU A 131 -4.77 6.46 -1.72
N GLN A 132 -4.98 5.80 -2.86
CA GLN A 132 -4.14 4.70 -3.32
C GLN A 132 -3.80 4.90 -4.78
N VAL A 133 -2.62 4.44 -5.20
CA VAL A 133 -2.18 4.54 -6.60
C VAL A 133 -1.62 3.22 -7.02
N THR A 134 -2.06 2.71 -8.17
CA THR A 134 -1.45 1.50 -8.71
C THR A 134 0.01 1.74 -9.04
N GLN A 135 0.83 0.70 -8.97
CA GLN A 135 2.27 0.77 -9.16
C GLN A 135 2.68 0.10 -10.47
N LYS A 136 1.85 0.25 -11.50
CA LYS A 136 2.11 -0.27 -12.83
C LYS A 136 3.18 0.59 -13.52
N ARG A 137 3.87 0.00 -14.49
CA ARG A 137 4.80 0.74 -15.37
C ARG A 137 4.07 1.72 -16.28
N THR A 138 2.85 1.36 -16.72
CA THR A 138 1.98 2.17 -17.57
C THR A 138 0.54 2.09 -17.06
N ASP A 139 -0.31 3.03 -17.46
CA ASP A 139 -1.74 3.02 -17.17
C ASP A 139 -2.06 2.98 -15.67
N ASN A 140 -1.32 3.78 -14.91
CA ASN A 140 -1.62 3.98 -13.51
C ASN A 140 -2.99 4.65 -13.35
N PHE A 141 -3.67 4.27 -12.28
CA PHE A 141 -4.85 4.98 -11.83
C PHE A 141 -4.74 5.28 -10.35
N ILE A 142 -5.40 6.36 -9.95
CA ILE A 142 -5.53 6.81 -8.58
C ILE A 142 -6.91 6.38 -8.09
N ALA A 143 -6.96 5.69 -6.96
CA ALA A 143 -8.20 5.32 -6.29
C ALA A 143 -8.47 6.30 -5.13
N LEU A 144 -9.68 6.87 -5.11
CA LEU A 144 -10.13 7.85 -4.12
C LEU A 144 -11.55 7.54 -3.68
N SER A 145 -11.81 7.71 -2.39
CA SER A 145 -13.18 7.71 -1.86
C SER A 145 -13.88 9.04 -2.20
N ASN A 146 -14.92 8.99 -3.03
CA ASN A 146 -15.72 10.15 -3.41
C ASN A 146 -17.13 10.09 -2.81
N PHE A 147 -17.78 11.25 -2.66
CA PHE A 147 -19.17 11.34 -2.24
C PHE A 147 -20.08 11.28 -3.43
N ASN A 148 -20.95 10.29 -3.45
CA ASN A 148 -22.11 10.37 -4.31
C ASN A 148 -23.19 11.18 -3.58
N PHE A 149 -23.31 12.46 -3.93
CA PHE A 149 -24.32 13.36 -3.35
C PHE A 149 -25.75 12.90 -3.63
N ALA A 150 -26.01 12.24 -4.76
CA ALA A 150 -27.35 11.75 -5.10
C ALA A 150 -27.78 10.60 -4.19
N MET A 151 -26.83 9.74 -3.79
CA MET A 151 -27.08 8.59 -2.93
C MET A 151 -26.76 8.85 -1.45
N MET A 152 -26.17 10.00 -1.15
CA MET A 152 -25.63 10.35 0.17
C MET A 152 -24.68 9.28 0.75
N GLN A 153 -23.89 8.65 -0.13
CA GLN A 153 -23.03 7.51 0.19
C GLN A 153 -21.61 7.74 -0.32
N GLY A 154 -20.62 7.27 0.45
CA GLY A 154 -19.25 7.14 -0.05
C GLY A 154 -19.13 5.99 -1.04
N ARG A 155 -18.33 6.18 -2.09
CA ARG A 155 -18.01 5.18 -3.11
C ARG A 155 -16.54 5.27 -3.48
N LEU A 156 -15.94 4.15 -3.90
CA LEU A 156 -14.58 4.15 -4.41
C LEU A 156 -14.57 4.41 -5.92
N TYR A 157 -13.86 5.45 -6.34
CA TYR A 157 -13.65 5.79 -7.74
C TYR A 157 -12.18 5.63 -8.11
N ALA A 158 -11.92 5.25 -9.35
CA ALA A 158 -10.62 5.33 -9.96
C ALA A 158 -10.58 6.47 -10.98
N TYR A 159 -9.40 7.07 -11.12
CA TYR A 159 -9.09 8.13 -12.06
C TYR A 159 -7.84 7.75 -12.83
N GLY A 160 -7.87 7.83 -14.16
CA GLY A 160 -6.64 7.65 -14.95
C GLY A 160 -5.60 8.72 -14.59
N THR A 161 -4.32 8.44 -14.80
CA THR A 161 -3.26 9.43 -14.56
C THR A 161 -2.77 10.06 -15.86
N LYS A 162 -2.67 11.39 -15.89
CA LYS A 162 -1.90 12.13 -16.91
C LYS A 162 -0.41 11.80 -16.79
N SER A 163 0.37 12.15 -17.82
CA SER A 163 1.84 12.01 -17.82
C SER A 163 2.52 12.80 -16.69
N ASP A 164 1.86 13.82 -16.16
CA ASP A 164 2.34 14.56 -15.00
C ASP A 164 1.93 13.98 -13.64
N GLY A 165 1.33 12.80 -13.65
CA GLY A 165 0.89 12.08 -12.46
C GLY A 165 -0.45 12.54 -11.91
N LEU A 166 -1.01 13.70 -12.32
CA LEU A 166 -2.32 14.14 -11.82
C LEU A 166 -3.47 13.30 -12.40
N PRO A 167 -4.61 13.18 -11.67
CA PRO A 167 -5.83 12.59 -12.22
C PRO A 167 -6.22 13.26 -13.54
N ASP A 168 -6.55 12.45 -14.54
CA ASP A 168 -7.25 12.89 -15.75
C ASP A 168 -8.75 13.09 -15.48
N ASN A 169 -9.49 13.49 -16.51
CA ASN A 169 -10.93 13.71 -16.39
C ASN A 169 -11.75 12.42 -16.54
N SER A 170 -11.10 11.27 -16.80
CA SER A 170 -11.75 9.98 -16.89
C SER A 170 -11.83 9.36 -15.50
N SER A 171 -13.03 8.96 -15.11
CA SER A 171 -13.23 8.25 -13.85
C SER A 171 -14.23 7.14 -14.03
N TRP A 172 -14.11 6.12 -13.20
CA TRP A 172 -15.03 5.01 -13.15
C TRP A 172 -15.20 4.52 -11.72
N LEU A 173 -16.33 3.88 -11.48
CA LEU A 173 -16.66 3.29 -10.20
C LEU A 173 -15.87 1.99 -10.03
N LEU A 174 -15.12 1.86 -8.92
CA LEU A 174 -14.42 0.62 -8.55
C LEU A 174 -15.33 -0.35 -7.80
N THR A 175 -16.39 0.14 -7.15
CA THR A 175 -17.36 -0.68 -6.43
C THR A 175 -18.72 -0.02 -6.31
N GLU A 176 -19.79 -0.80 -6.42
CA GLU A 176 -21.14 -0.35 -6.10
C GLU A 176 -21.46 -0.37 -4.61
N HIS A 177 -20.58 -0.94 -3.77
CA HIS A 177 -20.78 -0.97 -2.32
C HIS A 177 -20.56 0.38 -1.68
N SER A 178 -21.22 0.60 -0.53
CA SER A 178 -21.03 1.86 0.18
C SER A 178 -19.73 1.79 0.95
N LEU A 179 -19.06 2.92 1.07
CA LEU A 179 -17.90 3.09 1.94
C LEU A 179 -18.33 3.60 3.32
N GLY A 180 -19.60 3.40 3.67
CA GLY A 180 -20.28 4.05 4.80
C GLY A 180 -20.99 5.35 4.45
N SER A 181 -21.98 5.70 5.29
CA SER A 181 -22.68 6.97 5.22
C SER A 181 -21.83 8.07 5.88
N GLY A 182 -21.26 8.96 5.08
CA GLY A 182 -20.57 10.17 5.55
C GLY A 182 -21.52 11.21 6.17
N LEU A 183 -22.56 10.76 6.88
CA LEU A 183 -23.61 11.59 7.49
C LEU A 183 -23.61 11.55 9.02
N GLY A 184 -22.85 10.65 9.65
CA GLY A 184 -22.76 10.55 11.10
C GLY A 184 -21.54 11.27 11.67
N GLY A 185 -21.61 12.60 11.77
CA GLY A 185 -20.92 13.44 12.78
C GLY A 185 -19.39 13.40 12.94
N GLU A 186 -18.76 12.24 13.17
CA GLU A 186 -17.43 12.19 13.80
C GLU A 186 -16.50 11.04 13.35
N SER A 187 -16.93 10.06 12.54
CA SER A 187 -16.03 8.97 12.09
C SER A 187 -15.65 9.03 10.62
N CYS A 188 -15.06 10.15 10.18
CA CYS A 188 -14.33 10.23 8.91
C CYS A 188 -13.00 9.43 8.91
N LEU A 189 -12.80 8.53 9.89
CA LEU A 189 -11.51 7.91 10.20
C LEU A 189 -11.32 6.50 9.63
N ASN A 190 -12.39 5.84 9.19
CA ASN A 190 -12.29 4.48 8.68
C ASN A 190 -11.77 4.54 7.24
N CYS A 191 -10.60 3.97 6.93
CA CYS A 191 -10.22 3.79 5.51
C CYS A 191 -11.23 2.85 4.85
N ALA A 192 -11.45 3.11 3.57
CA ALA A 192 -12.60 2.56 2.86
C ALA A 192 -12.23 1.97 1.50
N GLY A 193 -10.97 1.62 1.33
CA GLY A 193 -10.52 0.71 0.30
C GLY A 193 -9.04 0.81 -0.04
N SER A 194 -8.62 -0.16 -0.83
CA SER A 194 -7.30 -0.24 -1.40
C SER A 194 -7.35 -0.90 -2.76
N VAL A 195 -6.30 -0.69 -3.54
CA VAL A 195 -6.13 -1.35 -4.83
C VAL A 195 -4.76 -1.99 -4.88
N SER A 196 -4.71 -3.20 -5.41
CA SER A 196 -3.45 -3.93 -5.58
C SER A 196 -2.48 -3.14 -6.44
N SER A 197 -1.17 -3.28 -6.19
CA SER A 197 -0.10 -2.65 -6.97
C SER A 197 -0.22 -2.88 -8.49
N ASP A 198 -0.70 -4.06 -8.93
CA ASP A 198 -0.94 -4.38 -10.34
C ASP A 198 -2.29 -3.87 -10.89
N GLY A 199 -3.08 -3.19 -10.06
CA GLY A 199 -4.38 -2.61 -10.38
C GLY A 199 -5.42 -3.60 -10.89
N ARG A 200 -5.32 -4.88 -10.51
CA ARG A 200 -6.25 -5.93 -10.91
C ARG A 200 -7.23 -6.32 -9.82
N TYR A 201 -7.13 -5.68 -8.67
CA TYR A 201 -7.93 -6.00 -7.51
C TYR A 201 -8.18 -4.76 -6.66
N ALA A 202 -9.38 -4.68 -6.10
CA ALA A 202 -9.75 -3.70 -5.09
C ALA A 202 -10.25 -4.43 -3.84
N VAL A 203 -9.96 -3.86 -2.68
CA VAL A 203 -10.57 -4.22 -1.39
C VAL A 203 -11.28 -2.97 -0.88
N PHE A 204 -12.40 -3.14 -0.21
CA PHE A 204 -13.09 -2.02 0.41
C PHE A 204 -13.90 -2.46 1.61
N VAL A 205 -14.17 -1.47 2.46
CA VAL A 205 -14.86 -1.63 3.73
C VAL A 205 -16.23 -0.98 3.61
N ASP A 206 -17.28 -1.79 3.68
CA ASP A 206 -18.66 -1.30 3.82
C ASP A 206 -18.99 -1.16 5.30
N LEU A 207 -19.42 0.03 5.69
CA LEU A 207 -19.80 0.34 7.06
C LEU A 207 -21.31 0.29 7.15
N GLU A 208 -21.83 -0.82 7.63
CA GLU A 208 -23.25 -0.96 7.84
C GLU A 208 -23.64 -0.47 9.25
N PRO A 209 -24.69 0.37 9.37
CA PRO A 209 -25.17 0.82 10.67
C PRO A 209 -25.52 -0.35 11.59
N GLY A 210 -24.77 -0.50 12.68
CA GLY A 210 -25.04 -1.49 13.73
C GLY A 210 -24.47 -2.90 13.49
N SER A 211 -23.88 -3.20 12.33
CA SER A 211 -23.34 -4.54 12.00
C SER A 211 -21.80 -4.62 11.95
N GLY A 212 -21.09 -3.49 12.02
CA GLY A 212 -19.61 -3.42 12.00
C GLY A 212 -19.06 -3.15 10.60
N SER A 213 -17.75 -3.35 10.41
CA SER A 213 -17.10 -3.26 9.10
C SER A 213 -17.22 -4.58 8.32
N LEU A 214 -17.79 -4.49 7.12
CA LEU A 214 -17.80 -5.57 6.14
C LEU A 214 -16.64 -5.39 5.16
N ILE A 215 -15.78 -6.39 5.07
CA ILE A 215 -14.67 -6.40 4.10
C ILE A 215 -15.15 -7.10 2.86
N TYR A 216 -14.97 -6.45 1.72
CA TYR A 216 -15.28 -6.99 0.41
C TYR A 216 -14.07 -6.89 -0.50
N SER A 217 -14.10 -7.68 -1.56
CA SER A 217 -13.07 -7.62 -2.57
C SER A 217 -13.62 -7.76 -3.97
N GLN A 218 -13.00 -7.07 -4.92
CA GLN A 218 -13.51 -6.89 -6.26
C GLN A 218 -12.40 -7.06 -7.28
N LYS A 219 -12.59 -8.03 -8.17
CA LYS A 219 -11.71 -8.21 -9.31
C LYS A 219 -11.86 -7.06 -10.30
N LEU A 220 -10.73 -6.57 -10.78
CA LEU A 220 -10.64 -5.50 -11.76
C LEU A 220 -9.99 -5.99 -13.07
N GLY A 221 -10.39 -5.39 -14.17
CA GLY A 221 -9.84 -5.62 -15.50
C GLY A 221 -8.51 -4.90 -15.71
N VAL A 222 -8.01 -4.94 -16.95
CA VAL A 222 -6.72 -4.33 -17.34
C VAL A 222 -6.67 -2.84 -17.02
N LYS A 223 -7.78 -2.17 -17.29
CA LYS A 223 -7.94 -0.73 -17.08
C LYS A 223 -8.45 -0.38 -15.67
N GLY A 224 -8.48 -1.34 -14.73
CA GLY A 224 -9.02 -1.10 -13.39
C GLY A 224 -10.54 -1.09 -13.29
N MET A 225 -11.29 -1.39 -14.36
CA MET A 225 -12.76 -1.50 -14.33
C MET A 225 -13.21 -2.79 -13.61
N PRO A 226 -14.29 -2.80 -12.81
CA PRO A 226 -14.82 -4.03 -12.21
C PRO A 226 -15.21 -5.09 -13.25
N LEU A 227 -14.91 -6.36 -12.97
CA LEU A 227 -15.23 -7.50 -13.85
C LEU A 227 -16.44 -8.34 -13.39
N GLY A 228 -17.13 -7.92 -12.34
CA GLY A 228 -18.25 -8.66 -11.76
C GLY A 228 -18.69 -8.03 -10.45
N PRO A 229 -19.55 -8.71 -9.68
CA PRO A 229 -19.89 -8.28 -8.33
C PRO A 229 -18.70 -8.46 -7.38
N ALA A 230 -18.79 -7.82 -6.22
CA ALA A 230 -17.80 -7.98 -5.17
C ALA A 230 -18.06 -9.24 -4.34
N ASN A 231 -17.00 -9.82 -3.81
CA ASN A 231 -17.04 -10.98 -2.94
C ASN A 231 -16.87 -10.54 -1.49
N PHE A 232 -17.74 -11.04 -0.62
CA PHE A 232 -17.63 -10.85 0.82
C PHE A 232 -16.40 -11.59 1.38
N ILE A 233 -15.56 -10.88 2.14
CA ILE A 233 -14.28 -11.35 2.69
C ILE A 233 -14.29 -11.48 4.20
N ASP A 234 -14.91 -10.58 4.93
CA ASP A 234 -15.04 -10.75 6.38
C ASP A 234 -16.09 -9.81 6.95
N ASN A 235 -16.58 -10.16 8.13
CA ASN A 235 -17.28 -9.22 8.98
C ASN A 235 -16.53 -9.12 10.29
N THR A 236 -16.02 -7.93 10.59
CA THR A 236 -15.36 -7.67 11.88
C THR A 236 -16.41 -7.43 12.97
N HIS A 237 -17.34 -8.39 13.12
CA HIS A 237 -18.49 -8.32 14.01
C HIS A 237 -18.10 -8.07 15.46
N GLY A 238 -18.77 -7.10 16.06
CA GLY A 238 -18.70 -6.71 17.47
C GLY A 238 -19.30 -5.32 17.58
N ARG A 239 -20.05 -5.00 18.63
CA ARG A 239 -20.76 -3.71 18.79
C ARG A 239 -19.76 -2.54 18.68
N GLY A 240 -19.55 -2.07 17.46
CA GLY A 240 -18.65 -0.98 17.09
C GLY A 240 -17.25 -1.37 16.54
N GLY A 241 -16.92 -2.64 16.31
CA GLY A 241 -15.62 -2.97 15.70
C GLY A 241 -15.45 -2.29 14.33
N ALA A 242 -14.32 -1.59 14.13
CA ALA A 242 -14.02 -0.88 12.90
C ALA A 242 -12.71 -1.37 12.28
N THR A 243 -12.66 -1.39 10.96
CA THR A 243 -11.44 -1.48 10.16
C THR A 243 -11.04 -0.07 9.75
N ASN A 244 -9.80 0.28 10.04
CA ASN A 244 -9.24 1.58 9.74
C ASN A 244 -8.24 1.52 8.59
N TYR A 245 -7.63 0.37 8.29
CA TYR A 245 -6.68 0.20 7.19
C TYR A 245 -6.81 -1.16 6.54
N GLU A 246 -6.57 -1.16 5.23
CA GLU A 246 -6.60 -2.34 4.40
C GLU A 246 -5.63 -2.17 3.23
N ASP A 247 -5.05 -3.28 2.79
CA ASP A 247 -4.21 -3.34 1.60
C ASP A 247 -4.32 -4.73 0.95
N VAL A 248 -3.89 -4.86 -0.29
CA VAL A 248 -3.94 -6.11 -1.03
C VAL A 248 -2.70 -6.31 -1.90
N SER A 249 -2.12 -7.50 -1.79
CA SER A 249 -0.93 -7.86 -2.56
C SER A 249 -1.18 -7.94 -4.08
N GLY A 250 -0.10 -8.06 -4.84
CA GLY A 250 -0.14 -8.60 -6.19
C GLY A 250 -0.54 -10.09 -6.20
N ILE A 251 -0.47 -10.71 -7.38
CA ILE A 251 -0.67 -12.17 -7.52
C ILE A 251 0.54 -12.89 -6.90
N LEU A 252 0.26 -13.77 -5.94
CA LEU A 252 1.22 -14.61 -5.26
C LEU A 252 1.29 -15.99 -5.92
N HIS A 253 2.29 -16.79 -5.55
CA HIS A 253 2.40 -18.17 -5.99
C HIS A 253 1.13 -18.97 -5.65
N GLY A 254 0.64 -19.75 -6.62
CA GLY A 254 -0.60 -20.51 -6.51
C GLY A 254 -1.85 -19.68 -6.83
N GLU A 255 -1.73 -18.65 -7.67
CA GLU A 255 -2.84 -17.83 -8.17
C GLU A 255 -3.72 -17.23 -7.06
N LYS A 256 -3.10 -16.85 -5.94
CA LYS A 256 -3.78 -16.23 -4.79
C LYS A 256 -3.35 -14.78 -4.59
N ARG A 257 -4.13 -14.01 -3.85
CA ARG A 257 -3.72 -12.72 -3.29
C ARG A 257 -3.87 -12.77 -1.77
N MET A 258 -3.20 -11.85 -1.09
CA MET A 258 -3.38 -11.65 0.33
C MET A 258 -4.03 -10.29 0.57
N ILE A 259 -5.19 -10.30 1.21
CA ILE A 259 -5.80 -9.09 1.78
C ILE A 259 -5.27 -8.95 3.19
N VAL A 260 -4.78 -7.77 3.54
CA VAL A 260 -4.41 -7.41 4.91
C VAL A 260 -5.35 -6.30 5.38
N TYR A 261 -5.80 -6.36 6.62
CA TYR A 261 -6.62 -5.31 7.22
C TYR A 261 -6.48 -5.34 8.73
N ASP A 262 -6.75 -4.22 9.38
CA ASP A 262 -6.84 -4.18 10.83
C ASP A 262 -8.29 -4.30 11.33
N SER A 263 -8.43 -4.64 12.61
CA SER A 263 -9.69 -4.47 13.32
C SER A 263 -9.44 -4.11 14.76
N PHE A 264 -10.22 -3.15 15.23
CA PHE A 264 -10.28 -2.73 16.63
C PHE A 264 -11.52 -3.33 17.29
N PRO A 265 -11.37 -4.12 18.36
CA PRO A 265 -12.53 -4.61 19.09
C PRO A 265 -13.19 -3.47 19.89
N GLY A 266 -14.42 -3.10 19.53
CA GLY A 266 -15.38 -2.52 20.48
C GLY A 266 -15.91 -1.09 20.28
N GLY A 267 -15.92 -0.50 19.09
CA GLY A 267 -16.56 0.81 18.89
C GLY A 267 -15.68 2.00 19.15
N PRO A 268 -16.14 3.20 18.81
CA PRO A 268 -15.66 4.42 19.45
C PRO A 268 -15.80 4.23 20.97
N GLY A 269 -14.70 3.98 21.67
CA GLY A 269 -14.66 3.69 23.12
C GLY A 269 -14.45 2.22 23.52
N GLY A 270 -14.25 1.30 22.57
CA GLY A 270 -13.89 -0.08 22.85
C GLY A 270 -12.44 -0.25 23.26
N SER A 271 -12.18 -0.85 24.41
CA SER A 271 -10.84 -1.16 24.89
C SER A 271 -10.43 -2.56 24.47
N GLY A 272 -9.67 -2.67 23.39
CA GLY A 272 -8.88 -3.86 23.12
C GLY A 272 -7.87 -3.65 21.99
N PRO A 273 -6.84 -4.50 21.90
CA PRO A 273 -5.74 -4.30 20.98
C PRO A 273 -6.22 -4.35 19.53
N ALA A 274 -5.70 -3.43 18.72
CA ALA A 274 -5.74 -3.56 17.28
C ALA A 274 -5.09 -4.88 16.86
N ARG A 275 -5.76 -5.62 15.97
CA ARG A 275 -5.22 -6.85 15.39
C ARG A 275 -5.10 -6.67 13.89
N ILE A 276 -4.00 -7.18 13.32
CA ILE A 276 -3.82 -7.26 11.88
C ILE A 276 -4.27 -8.65 11.44
N PHE A 277 -5.15 -8.70 10.45
CA PHE A 277 -5.67 -9.91 9.85
C PHE A 277 -5.16 -10.05 8.43
N LEU A 278 -4.89 -11.30 8.05
CA LEU A 278 -4.52 -11.68 6.70
C LEU A 278 -5.52 -12.72 6.21
N GLN A 279 -6.11 -12.47 5.06
CA GLN A 279 -7.03 -13.40 4.39
C GLN A 279 -6.54 -13.66 2.98
N ALA A 280 -6.15 -14.90 2.71
CA ALA A 280 -5.86 -15.33 1.35
C ALA A 280 -7.17 -15.37 0.55
N ILE A 281 -7.10 -14.98 -0.70
CA ILE A 281 -8.21 -15.05 -1.65
C ILE A 281 -7.72 -15.60 -2.99
N ASP A 282 -8.64 -16.21 -3.74
CA ASP A 282 -8.35 -16.66 -5.10
C ASP A 282 -8.20 -15.43 -6.02
N SER A 283 -7.13 -15.35 -6.80
CA SER A 283 -6.86 -14.19 -7.64
C SER A 283 -7.80 -14.10 -8.86
N ALA A 284 -8.42 -15.21 -9.24
CA ALA A 284 -9.32 -15.30 -10.38
C ALA A 284 -10.79 -15.06 -9.99
N THR A 285 -11.26 -15.59 -8.86
CA THR A 285 -12.66 -15.47 -8.41
C THR A 285 -12.82 -14.39 -7.35
N GLY A 286 -11.81 -14.17 -6.52
CA GLY A 286 -11.90 -13.29 -5.36
C GLY A 286 -12.47 -13.92 -4.10
N GLU A 287 -12.76 -15.21 -4.14
CA GLU A 287 -13.31 -15.94 -3.01
C GLU A 287 -12.25 -16.18 -1.94
N LYS A 288 -12.68 -16.23 -0.68
CA LYS A 288 -11.80 -16.53 0.46
C LYS A 288 -11.18 -17.91 0.31
N MET A 289 -9.88 -18.01 0.58
CA MET A 289 -9.14 -19.26 0.62
C MET A 289 -8.65 -19.54 2.04
N GLY A 290 -9.09 -20.66 2.61
CA GLY A 290 -8.65 -21.11 3.93
C GLY A 290 -9.08 -20.19 5.07
N HIS A 291 -8.43 -20.35 6.21
CA HIS A 291 -8.72 -19.58 7.42
C HIS A 291 -7.95 -18.25 7.44
N LYS A 292 -8.57 -17.25 8.06
CA LYS A 292 -7.96 -15.98 8.40
C LYS A 292 -6.78 -16.18 9.35
N ILE A 293 -5.67 -15.51 9.06
CA ILE A 293 -4.47 -15.46 9.90
C ILE A 293 -4.55 -14.20 10.76
N VAL A 294 -4.18 -14.32 12.04
CA VAL A 294 -4.11 -13.20 12.98
C VAL A 294 -2.65 -12.94 13.30
N LEU A 295 -2.17 -11.74 13.01
CA LEU A 295 -0.86 -11.30 13.48
C LEU A 295 -1.04 -10.61 14.82
N GLN A 296 -0.37 -11.15 15.82
CA GLN A 296 -0.36 -10.57 17.14
C GLN A 296 0.55 -9.33 17.11
N THR A 297 -0.02 -8.20 17.50
CA THR A 297 0.75 -6.99 17.77
C THR A 297 1.34 -7.12 19.18
N ASP A 298 2.59 -6.68 19.36
CA ASP A 298 3.31 -6.86 20.64
C ASP A 298 2.78 -5.98 21.79
N VAL A 299 1.76 -5.14 21.54
CA VAL A 299 1.27 -4.13 22.49
C VAL A 299 -0.25 -4.20 22.57
N GLN A 300 -0.76 -4.46 23.78
CA GLN A 300 -2.20 -4.65 24.04
C GLN A 300 -3.06 -3.38 23.80
N GLU A 301 -2.44 -2.24 23.51
CA GLU A 301 -3.10 -0.93 23.36
C GLU A 301 -2.58 -0.12 22.15
N ALA A 302 -1.79 -0.73 21.26
CA ALA A 302 -1.29 -0.01 20.10
C ALA A 302 -2.37 0.19 19.05
N GLU A 303 -2.65 1.45 18.73
CA GLU A 303 -3.41 1.80 17.54
C GLU A 303 -2.53 1.66 16.30
N ILE A 304 -3.03 0.92 15.31
CA ILE A 304 -2.44 0.92 13.97
C ILE A 304 -2.81 2.26 13.31
N GLU A 305 -1.82 2.96 12.75
CA GLU A 305 -2.02 4.25 12.06
C GLU A 305 -1.72 4.15 10.55
N GLY A 306 -1.62 2.93 10.05
CA GLY A 306 -1.50 2.60 8.65
C GLY A 306 -0.85 1.24 8.43
N LEU A 307 -1.08 0.68 7.25
CA LEU A 307 -0.79 -0.71 6.92
C LEU A 307 -0.52 -0.81 5.42
N ALA A 308 0.54 -1.51 5.04
CA ALA A 308 0.90 -1.80 3.66
C ALA A 308 1.49 -3.21 3.56
N ILE A 309 1.13 -3.95 2.51
CA ILE A 309 1.68 -5.28 2.22
C ILE A 309 2.58 -5.22 0.99
N ASP A 310 3.71 -5.93 1.05
CA ASP A 310 4.56 -6.13 -0.10
C ASP A 310 3.77 -6.72 -1.30
N PRO A 311 3.97 -6.23 -2.54
CA PRO A 311 3.34 -6.78 -3.73
C PRO A 311 3.49 -8.31 -3.90
N PHE A 312 4.53 -8.92 -3.35
CA PHE A 312 4.77 -10.37 -3.37
C PHE A 312 4.42 -11.08 -2.07
N GLY A 313 3.74 -10.41 -1.13
CA GLY A 313 3.25 -10.96 0.13
C GLY A 313 4.36 -11.45 1.07
N GLN A 314 5.59 -10.95 0.93
CA GLN A 314 6.75 -11.43 1.69
C GLN A 314 6.89 -10.74 3.06
N PHE A 315 6.31 -9.55 3.23
CA PHE A 315 6.32 -8.80 4.48
C PHE A 315 5.18 -7.80 4.49
N LEU A 316 4.94 -7.23 5.67
CA LEU A 316 4.08 -6.07 5.86
C LEU A 316 4.78 -5.00 6.67
N ILE A 317 4.44 -3.75 6.35
CA ILE A 317 4.84 -2.57 7.08
C ILE A 317 3.58 -1.95 7.67
N TYR A 318 3.65 -1.60 8.95
CA TYR A 318 2.54 -0.91 9.60
C TYR A 318 3.08 0.08 10.61
N ALA A 319 2.30 1.10 10.90
CA ALA A 319 2.66 2.14 11.84
C ALA A 319 1.88 1.97 13.15
N GLN A 320 2.53 2.22 14.28
CA GLN A 320 1.93 2.12 15.61
C GLN A 320 2.09 3.44 16.36
N ASN A 321 0.97 4.00 16.85
CA ASN A 321 0.94 5.25 17.62
C ASN A 321 1.66 5.11 18.98
N SER A 322 1.53 3.92 19.59
CA SER A 322 2.16 3.58 20.86
C SER A 322 2.86 2.23 20.71
N GLY A 323 4.12 2.14 21.16
CA GLY A 323 4.87 0.89 21.12
C GLY A 323 6.35 1.05 20.82
N SER A 324 7.01 -0.10 20.63
CA SER A 324 8.46 -0.20 20.48
C SER A 324 8.97 0.05 19.06
N CYS A 325 8.09 0.05 18.05
CA CYS A 325 8.53 0.00 16.65
C CYS A 325 8.15 1.16 15.73
N GLY A 326 7.35 2.17 16.13
CA GLY A 326 7.04 3.37 15.33
C GLY A 326 6.53 3.04 13.91
N LEU A 327 7.47 2.80 12.99
CA LEU A 327 7.26 2.06 11.74
C LEU A 327 7.78 0.61 11.85
N CYS A 328 6.89 -0.36 11.83
CA CYS A 328 7.20 -1.76 12.08
C CYS A 328 7.30 -2.55 10.76
N PHE A 329 8.20 -3.54 10.71
CA PHE A 329 8.36 -4.52 9.64
C PHE A 329 8.13 -5.92 10.17
N GLN A 330 7.21 -6.66 9.55
CA GLN A 330 6.93 -8.06 9.90
C GLN A 330 7.14 -8.93 8.65
N PRO A 331 8.19 -9.77 8.62
CA PRO A 331 8.36 -10.74 7.55
C PRO A 331 7.28 -11.83 7.63
N LEU A 332 6.91 -12.36 6.48
CA LEU A 332 5.87 -13.39 6.32
C LEU A 332 6.42 -14.62 5.58
N ASP A 333 5.88 -15.79 5.92
CA ASP A 333 6.08 -17.00 5.12
C ASP A 333 5.17 -17.01 3.88
N GLN A 334 5.32 -18.02 3.01
CA GLN A 334 4.51 -18.15 1.80
C GLN A 334 3.00 -18.35 2.05
N ARG A 335 2.61 -18.67 3.28
CA ARG A 335 1.22 -18.81 3.71
C ARG A 335 0.66 -17.52 4.31
N GLY A 336 1.52 -16.53 4.62
CA GLY A 336 1.15 -15.28 5.27
C GLY A 336 1.33 -15.32 6.80
N ASN A 337 1.98 -16.34 7.37
CA ASN A 337 2.26 -16.35 8.81
C ASN A 337 3.49 -15.48 9.12
N ALA A 338 3.48 -14.83 10.29
CA ALA A 338 4.64 -14.10 10.78
C ALA A 338 5.88 -14.99 10.93
N LEU A 339 7.02 -14.53 10.41
CA LEU A 339 8.34 -15.12 10.59
C LEU A 339 9.09 -14.41 11.73
N GLY A 340 8.83 -14.82 12.96
CA GLY A 340 9.42 -14.17 14.15
C GLY A 340 8.72 -12.86 14.51
N ARG A 341 9.36 -12.06 15.38
CA ARG A 341 8.79 -10.82 15.90
C ARG A 341 8.91 -9.66 14.90
N PRO A 342 8.00 -8.67 14.95
CA PRO A 342 8.17 -7.42 14.23
C PRO A 342 9.48 -6.73 14.59
N ARG A 343 10.08 -6.03 13.64
CA ARG A 343 11.28 -5.20 13.83
C ARG A 343 10.95 -3.73 13.56
N ALA A 344 11.57 -2.82 14.30
CA ALA A 344 11.46 -1.39 14.05
C ALA A 344 12.30 -1.00 12.82
N LEU A 345 11.67 -0.35 11.83
CA LEU A 345 12.37 0.35 10.73
C LEU A 345 12.69 1.80 11.10
N SER A 346 11.84 2.42 11.92
CA SER A 346 12.00 3.78 12.40
C SER A 346 11.30 3.94 13.75
N LEU A 347 11.96 4.62 14.69
CA LEU A 347 11.36 4.97 15.99
C LEU A 347 10.55 6.28 15.93
N LEU A 348 10.57 6.98 14.79
CA LEU A 348 9.69 8.13 14.59
C LEU A 348 8.24 7.66 14.59
N GLN A 349 7.35 8.45 15.20
CA GLN A 349 5.92 8.23 15.06
C GLN A 349 5.55 8.36 13.59
N ALA A 350 5.26 7.22 12.97
CA ALA A 350 4.87 7.14 11.59
C ALA A 350 3.35 7.00 11.50
N ILE A 351 2.78 7.54 10.44
CA ILE A 351 1.40 7.27 10.03
C ILE A 351 1.40 7.04 8.52
N ARG A 352 0.41 6.29 8.03
CA ARG A 352 0.17 6.07 6.59
C ARG A 352 1.42 5.60 5.83
N PRO A 353 2.00 4.45 6.19
CA PRO A 353 3.09 3.91 5.40
C PRO A 353 2.57 3.41 4.05
N ASP A 354 3.41 3.47 3.03
CA ASP A 354 3.19 2.85 1.73
C ASP A 354 4.51 2.24 1.19
N ILE A 355 4.39 1.21 0.36
CA ILE A 355 5.51 0.40 -0.15
C ILE A 355 5.47 0.39 -1.67
N LEU A 356 6.56 0.77 -2.31
CA LEU A 356 6.73 0.69 -3.76
C LEU A 356 7.94 -0.18 -4.12
N LEU A 357 7.73 -1.19 -4.96
CA LEU A 357 8.83 -1.97 -5.54
C LEU A 357 9.71 -1.08 -6.43
N ASP A 358 11.02 -1.08 -6.18
CA ASP A 358 11.98 -0.36 -7.00
C ASP A 358 12.32 -1.17 -8.26
N LEU A 359 11.93 -0.64 -9.42
CA LEU A 359 12.05 -1.31 -10.73
C LEU A 359 13.34 -0.97 -11.50
N ASN A 360 14.31 -0.33 -10.83
CA ASN A 360 15.55 0.18 -11.43
C ASN A 360 16.49 -0.92 -11.96
#